data_AF-A0AAJ0FG09-F1
#
_entry.id   AF-A0AAJ0FG09-F1
#
_cell.length_a   1.000
_cell.length_b   1.000
_cell.length_c   1.000
_cell.angle_alpha   90.00
_cell.angle_beta   90.00
_cell.angle_gamma   90.00
#
_symmetry.space_group_name_H-M   'P 1'
#
loop_
_entity.id
_entity.type
_entity.pdbx_description
1 polymer ?
#
loop_
_entity_poly.entity_id
_entity_poly.type
_entity_poly.pdbx_seq_one_letter_code
_entity_poly.pdbx_strand_id
1 'polypeptide(L)'
;MSEQSHSQATSSDWEPVRHASDNNSEGLSSGKPIVTDGNPDSPLRIVVRCLSHKIPGRRCDRTATMANIICRYHFQRDMDWEKEHITSLGFKEIDGKKVRFLLECGTVLPNTKVEDVPIIAFKWNGEKLVPRDVDTRTRDFLWKLPFKHKPPVQTPQKSKTMEQMREGMDDAGWNRYMGEVVLRKLQYKKKPSTVDRSWAKEHPDLFYDVMQQYTAQQRWHKLELPPSQKQWVEAQKDRGDPSTLVALVDVVLDNMGNEIDGEQSALCSEATGTKREERGGILQ
;
A
#
# COMPACT_ATOMS: atom_id res chain seq x y z
N MET A 1 -53.42 -50.39 16.56
CA MET A 1 -52.13 -50.47 17.28
C MET A 1 -51.12 -49.76 16.41
N SER A 2 -51.26 -48.46 16.15
CA SER A 2 -51.14 -47.33 17.08
C SER A 2 -49.75 -47.29 17.71
N GLU A 3 -48.86 -46.50 17.12
CA GLU A 3 -48.04 -45.51 17.85
C GLU A 3 -47.31 -44.61 16.84
N GLN A 4 -47.77 -43.37 16.77
CA GLN A 4 -47.07 -42.24 16.17
C GLN A 4 -46.14 -41.67 17.25
N SER A 5 -44.84 -41.60 16.99
CA SER A 5 -43.91 -40.82 17.82
C SER A 5 -43.53 -39.53 17.09
N HIS A 6 -44.18 -38.44 17.50
CA HIS A 6 -43.76 -37.07 17.22
C HIS A 6 -42.50 -36.75 18.05
N SER A 7 -41.43 -36.27 17.42
CA SER A 7 -40.33 -35.59 18.11
C SER A 7 -40.40 -34.10 17.78
N GLN A 8 -40.78 -33.32 18.78
CA GLN A 8 -40.88 -31.86 18.74
C GLN A 8 -39.49 -31.22 18.76
N ALA A 9 -39.36 -30.14 17.97
CA ALA A 9 -38.26 -29.21 17.97
C ALA A 9 -38.26 -28.37 19.26
N THR A 10 -37.12 -28.32 19.94
CA THR A 10 -36.87 -27.36 21.02
C THR A 10 -36.09 -26.17 20.47
N SER A 11 -36.80 -25.05 20.37
CA SER A 11 -36.29 -23.69 20.22
C SER A 11 -35.34 -23.38 21.38
N SER A 12 -34.05 -23.17 21.09
CA SER A 12 -33.11 -22.62 22.06
C SER A 12 -32.97 -21.12 21.81
N ASP A 13 -33.59 -20.36 22.70
CA ASP A 13 -33.48 -18.91 22.82
C ASP A 13 -32.02 -18.47 22.91
N TRP A 14 -31.62 -17.61 21.97
CA TRP A 14 -30.31 -16.96 21.97
C TRP A 14 -30.51 -15.52 22.45
N GLU A 15 -30.41 -15.32 23.77
CA GLU A 15 -30.34 -13.97 24.35
C GLU A 15 -28.94 -13.36 24.12
N PRO A 16 -28.85 -12.11 23.66
CA PRO A 16 -27.57 -11.42 23.50
C PRO A 16 -27.04 -10.95 24.85
N VAL A 17 -25.83 -11.39 25.18
CA VAL A 17 -25.04 -10.92 26.33
C VAL A 17 -24.83 -9.41 26.20
N ARG A 18 -25.46 -8.66 27.11
CA ARG A 18 -25.19 -7.24 27.35
C ARG A 18 -23.82 -7.12 28.02
N HIS A 19 -22.80 -6.73 27.28
CA HIS A 19 -21.54 -6.31 27.88
C HIS A 19 -21.67 -4.89 28.41
N ALA A 20 -21.36 -4.79 29.70
CA ALA A 20 -21.35 -3.58 30.51
C ALA A 20 -20.52 -2.47 29.88
N SER A 21 -21.08 -1.27 29.93
CA SER A 21 -20.41 -0.02 29.65
C SER A 21 -19.55 0.37 30.84
N ASP A 22 -18.26 0.06 30.78
CA ASP A 22 -17.30 0.67 31.70
C ASP A 22 -16.82 2.00 31.10
N ASN A 23 -17.41 3.06 31.64
CA ASN A 23 -16.88 4.40 31.63
C ASN A 23 -15.47 4.38 32.24
N ASN A 24 -14.47 4.75 31.45
CA ASN A 24 -13.26 5.33 32.01
C ASN A 24 -12.81 6.51 31.14
N SER A 25 -13.39 7.66 31.44
CA SER A 25 -12.85 8.97 31.15
C SER A 25 -11.70 9.25 32.11
N GLU A 26 -10.50 9.45 31.58
CA GLU A 26 -9.60 10.59 31.85
C GLU A 26 -8.16 10.25 31.48
N GLY A 27 -7.49 11.18 30.79
CA GLY A 27 -6.09 11.06 30.42
C GLY A 27 -5.76 11.19 28.93
N LEU A 28 -6.51 12.00 28.15
CA LEU A 28 -5.98 12.52 26.88
C LEU A 28 -4.85 13.52 27.19
N SER A 29 -3.66 13.01 27.48
CA SER A 29 -2.43 13.77 27.32
C SER A 29 -2.31 14.12 25.84
N SER A 30 -2.63 15.36 25.49
CA SER A 30 -2.18 15.99 24.25
C SER A 30 -0.65 15.89 24.24
N GLY A 31 -0.12 14.83 23.63
CA GLY A 31 1.31 14.58 23.57
C GLY A 31 1.98 15.79 22.96
N LYS A 32 2.63 16.60 23.82
CA LYS A 32 3.48 17.70 23.37
C LYS A 32 4.54 17.11 22.44
N PRO A 33 4.97 17.85 21.40
CA PRO A 33 6.13 17.45 20.62
C PRO A 33 7.28 17.18 21.58
N ILE A 34 7.92 16.01 21.44
CA ILE A 34 9.18 15.73 22.12
C ILE A 34 10.17 16.70 21.49
N VAL A 35 10.32 17.87 22.10
CA VAL A 35 11.37 18.82 21.78
C VAL A 35 12.64 18.17 22.31
N THR A 36 13.42 17.56 21.42
CA THR A 36 14.80 17.23 21.75
C THR A 36 15.52 18.56 21.92
N ASP A 37 16.02 18.86 23.13
CA ASP A 37 16.85 20.03 23.47
C ASP A 37 18.21 20.07 22.72
N GLY A 38 18.32 19.38 21.58
CA GLY A 38 19.55 19.03 20.91
C GLY A 38 19.78 19.81 19.62
N ASN A 39 21.04 20.11 19.38
CA ASN A 39 21.62 20.58 18.13
C ASN A 39 20.86 20.03 16.90
N PRO A 40 20.41 20.87 15.93
CA PRO A 40 19.70 20.43 14.72
C PRO A 40 20.47 19.41 13.87
N ASP A 41 21.79 19.27 14.09
CA ASP A 41 22.63 18.28 13.42
C ASP A 41 22.69 16.92 14.12
N SER A 42 22.04 16.76 15.28
CA SER A 42 22.05 15.49 16.01
C SER A 42 21.33 14.41 15.19
N PRO A 43 21.94 13.21 15.01
CA PRO A 43 21.34 12.17 14.20
C PRO A 43 20.07 11.63 14.87
N LEU A 44 19.00 11.48 14.10
CA LEU A 44 17.72 10.96 14.58
C LEU A 44 17.02 10.14 13.50
N ARG A 45 16.35 9.05 13.92
CA ARG A 45 15.46 8.25 13.08
C ARG A 45 14.02 8.38 13.54
N ILE A 46 13.13 8.70 12.60
CA ILE A 46 11.69 8.76 12.83
C ILE A 46 11.01 7.71 11.97
N VAL A 47 10.32 6.76 12.58
CA VAL A 47 9.56 5.72 11.89
C VAL A 47 8.07 5.99 11.99
N VAL A 48 7.38 6.05 10.85
CA VAL A 48 5.94 6.19 10.81
C VAL A 48 5.29 4.97 10.18
N ARG A 49 4.36 4.35 10.89
CA ARG A 49 3.51 3.26 10.37
C ARG A 49 2.16 3.81 9.95
N CYS A 50 1.67 3.41 8.78
CA CYS A 50 0.35 3.84 8.33
C CYS A 50 -0.29 2.87 7.34
N LEU A 51 -1.56 3.14 6.99
CA LEU A 51 -2.19 2.59 5.80
C LEU A 51 -2.02 3.60 4.66
N SER A 52 -1.57 3.13 3.51
CA SER A 52 -1.21 3.97 2.35
C SER A 52 -2.32 4.94 1.92
N HIS A 53 -3.57 4.47 1.85
CA HIS A 53 -4.74 5.27 1.47
C HIS A 53 -5.13 6.34 2.48
N LYS A 54 -4.60 6.27 3.71
CA LYS A 54 -4.84 7.30 4.73
C LYS A 54 -3.89 8.48 4.60
N ILE A 55 -2.89 8.40 3.74
CA ILE A 55 -1.98 9.52 3.46
C ILE A 55 -2.70 10.44 2.47
N PRO A 56 -2.84 11.74 2.78
CA PRO A 56 -3.52 12.66 1.89
C PRO A 56 -2.76 12.83 0.57
N GLY A 57 -3.46 13.29 -0.46
CA GLY A 57 -2.88 13.56 -1.78
C GLY A 57 -2.74 12.34 -2.69
N ARG A 58 -2.05 12.53 -3.80
CA ARG A 58 -1.89 11.52 -4.86
C ARG A 58 -0.92 10.42 -4.44
N ARG A 59 -1.12 9.22 -4.99
CA ARG A 59 -0.34 8.02 -4.67
C ARG A 59 1.19 8.20 -4.80
N CYS A 60 1.64 8.90 -5.85
CA CYS A 60 3.06 9.15 -6.07
C CYS A 60 3.65 10.18 -5.09
N ASP A 61 2.85 11.14 -4.62
CA ASP A 61 3.30 12.21 -3.73
C ASP A 61 3.36 11.79 -2.26
N ARG A 62 2.75 10.65 -1.90
CA ARG A 62 2.61 10.16 -0.51
C ARG A 62 3.91 10.15 0.29
N THR A 63 5.06 9.92 -0.36
CA THR A 63 6.36 9.97 0.32
C THR A 63 6.68 11.39 0.78
N ALA A 64 6.60 12.36 -0.14
CA ALA A 64 6.82 13.78 0.16
C ALA A 64 5.77 14.31 1.14
N THR A 65 4.51 13.89 1.00
CA THR A 65 3.43 14.26 1.92
C THR A 65 3.72 13.76 3.33
N MET A 66 4.10 12.49 3.50
CA MET A 66 4.44 11.95 4.82
C MET A 66 5.68 12.64 5.41
N ALA A 67 6.67 12.96 4.59
CA ALA A 67 7.86 13.71 5.03
C ALA A 67 7.47 15.07 5.62
N ASN A 68 6.64 15.84 4.90
CA ASN A 68 6.14 17.12 5.38
C ASN A 68 5.29 17.00 6.65
N ILE A 69 4.45 15.96 6.75
CA ILE A 69 3.67 15.69 7.98
C ILE A 69 4.61 15.48 9.17
N ILE A 70 5.66 14.67 9.02
CA ILE A 70 6.65 14.42 10.07
C ILE A 70 7.38 15.72 10.43
N CYS A 71 7.87 16.47 9.45
CA CYS A 71 8.66 17.67 9.71
C CYS A 71 7.83 18.77 10.37
N ARG A 72 6.58 18.98 9.95
CA ARG A 72 5.69 19.96 10.59
C ARG A 72 5.37 19.58 12.03
N TYR A 73 5.15 18.29 12.28
CA TYR A 73 4.82 17.81 13.61
C TYR A 73 6.03 17.87 14.56
N HIS A 74 7.20 17.44 14.12
CA HIS A 74 8.36 17.26 14.99
C HIS A 74 9.32 18.46 14.99
N PHE A 75 9.57 19.05 13.82
CA PHE A 75 10.52 20.17 13.65
C PHE A 75 9.84 21.52 13.48
N GLN A 76 8.50 21.58 13.45
CA GLN A 76 7.71 22.80 13.25
C GLN A 76 8.05 23.57 11.96
N ARG A 77 8.45 22.82 10.91
CA ARG A 77 8.75 23.36 9.57
C ARG A 77 8.45 22.36 8.48
N ASP A 78 8.49 22.81 7.23
CA ASP A 78 8.41 21.93 6.07
C ASP A 78 9.67 21.06 5.90
N MET A 79 9.54 20.04 5.05
CA MET A 79 10.62 19.12 4.69
C MET A 79 11.75 19.88 3.98
N ASP A 80 12.99 19.67 4.45
CA ASP A 80 14.22 20.15 3.82
C ASP A 80 14.97 18.93 3.25
N TRP A 81 14.92 18.78 1.92
CA TRP A 81 15.51 17.64 1.22
C TRP A 81 17.05 17.60 1.27
N GLU A 82 17.70 18.70 1.67
CA GLU A 82 19.14 18.72 1.86
C GLU A 82 19.54 18.15 3.24
N LYS A 83 18.66 18.32 4.23
CA LYS A 83 18.91 17.91 5.63
C LYS A 83 18.32 16.55 5.97
N GLU A 84 17.14 16.26 5.44
CA GLU A 84 16.38 15.04 5.72
C GLU A 84 16.43 14.05 4.56
N HIS A 85 16.48 12.78 4.91
CA HIS A 85 16.28 11.69 3.97
C HIS A 85 15.06 10.88 4.38
N ILE A 86 14.12 10.65 3.46
CA ILE A 86 12.95 9.80 3.70
C ILE A 86 12.94 8.61 2.77
N THR A 87 12.73 7.43 3.35
CA THR A 87 12.51 6.18 2.62
C THR A 87 11.17 5.57 2.98
N SER A 88 10.63 4.79 2.05
CA SER A 88 9.38 4.06 2.25
C SER A 88 9.62 2.55 2.13
N LEU A 89 9.09 1.80 3.08
CA LEU A 89 9.10 0.34 3.08
C LEU A 89 7.66 -0.16 2.86
N GLY A 90 7.46 -0.88 1.75
CA GLY A 90 6.16 -1.36 1.29
C GLY A 90 5.60 -0.56 0.12
N PHE A 91 4.40 -0.92 -0.33
CA PHE A 91 3.75 -0.38 -1.52
C PHE A 91 2.85 0.82 -1.17
N LYS A 92 3.45 2.01 -1.05
CA LYS A 92 2.73 3.26 -0.69
C LYS A 92 1.74 3.70 -1.76
N GLU A 93 1.96 3.27 -2.98
CA GLU A 93 1.19 3.59 -4.16
C GLU A 93 -0.01 2.65 -4.38
N ILE A 94 -0.12 1.57 -3.59
CA ILE A 94 -1.27 0.68 -3.59
C ILE A 94 -2.12 0.96 -2.35
N ASP A 95 -3.40 1.26 -2.55
CA ASP A 95 -4.33 1.53 -1.45
C ASP A 95 -4.56 0.30 -0.56
N GLY A 96 -4.90 0.56 0.71
CA GLY A 96 -5.09 -0.48 1.72
C GLY A 96 -3.80 -1.15 2.24
N LYS A 97 -2.61 -0.87 1.68
CA LYS A 97 -1.38 -1.51 2.15
C LYS A 97 -0.85 -0.87 3.42
N LYS A 98 -0.36 -1.70 4.34
CA LYS A 98 0.47 -1.25 5.47
C LYS A 98 1.83 -0.83 4.93
N VAL A 99 2.23 0.39 5.25
CA VAL A 99 3.54 0.93 4.83
C VAL A 99 4.25 1.55 6.02
N ARG A 100 5.57 1.60 5.93
CA ARG A 100 6.42 2.28 6.90
C ARG A 100 7.22 3.36 6.19
N PHE A 101 7.34 4.52 6.79
CA PHE A 101 8.26 5.56 6.38
C PHE A 101 9.36 5.66 7.42
N LEU A 102 10.60 5.82 6.96
CA LEU A 102 11.75 6.09 7.79
C LEU A 102 12.30 7.44 7.33
N LEU A 103 12.21 8.45 8.20
CA LEU A 103 12.82 9.75 8.02
C LEU A 103 14.08 9.82 8.90
N GLU A 104 15.19 10.22 8.31
CA GLU A 104 16.50 10.32 8.96
C GLU A 104 17.03 11.75 8.80
N CYS A 105 17.45 12.40 9.88
CA CYS A 105 17.95 13.77 9.89
C CYS A 105 19.24 13.91 10.72
N GLY A 106 20.00 14.98 10.51
CA GLY A 106 21.29 15.19 11.16
C GLY A 106 22.43 14.37 10.55
N THR A 107 23.56 14.33 11.24
CA THR A 107 24.82 13.72 10.77
C THR A 107 25.37 12.76 11.82
N VAL A 108 25.72 11.55 11.39
CA VAL A 108 26.38 10.56 12.25
C VAL A 108 27.88 10.85 12.23
N LEU A 109 28.48 11.07 13.40
CA LEU A 109 29.92 11.26 13.53
C LEU A 109 30.66 9.92 13.30
N PRO A 110 31.94 9.93 12.88
CA PRO A 110 32.68 8.69 12.57
C PRO A 110 32.69 7.63 13.68
N ASN A 111 32.58 8.05 14.95
CA ASN A 111 32.60 7.16 16.11
C ASN A 111 31.21 6.79 16.63
N THR A 112 30.14 7.32 16.03
CA THR A 112 28.77 7.04 16.44
C THR A 112 28.30 5.75 15.78
N LYS A 113 27.93 4.76 16.60
CA LYS A 113 27.35 3.53 16.08
C LYS A 113 25.91 3.77 15.67
N VAL A 114 25.43 3.04 14.66
CA VAL A 114 24.04 3.17 14.17
C VAL A 114 23.04 2.80 15.27
N GLU A 115 23.43 1.90 16.17
CA GLU A 115 22.64 1.46 17.31
C GLU A 115 22.40 2.55 18.34
N ASP A 116 23.32 3.51 18.43
CA ASP A 116 23.27 4.62 19.38
C ASP A 116 22.39 5.78 18.87
N VAL A 117 21.99 5.76 17.59
CA VAL A 117 21.13 6.78 17.01
C VAL A 117 19.72 6.67 17.59
N PRO A 118 19.16 7.73 18.20
CA PRO A 118 17.81 7.74 18.74
C PRO A 118 16.77 7.36 17.67
N ILE A 119 15.78 6.57 18.09
CA ILE A 119 14.65 6.17 17.24
C ILE A 119 13.34 6.61 17.92
N ILE A 120 12.54 7.38 17.19
CA ILE A 120 11.18 7.74 17.58
C ILE A 120 10.21 7.05 16.62
N ALA A 121 9.09 6.54 17.14
CA ALA A 121 8.07 5.90 16.33
C ALA A 121 6.69 6.57 16.47
N PHE A 122 5.98 6.63 15.35
CA PHE A 122 4.61 7.11 15.27
C PHE A 122 3.73 6.15 14.46
N LYS A 123 2.42 6.27 14.68
CA LYS A 123 1.37 5.76 13.80
C LYS A 123 0.62 6.94 13.20
N TRP A 124 0.51 7.00 11.87
CA TRP A 124 -0.41 7.91 11.20
C TRP A 124 -1.78 7.25 11.09
N ASN A 125 -2.80 7.88 11.67
CA ASN A 125 -4.17 7.34 11.71
C ASN A 125 -5.08 7.87 10.57
N GLY A 126 -4.59 8.79 9.74
CA GLY A 126 -5.37 9.52 8.72
C GLY A 126 -5.48 11.02 9.01
N GLU A 127 -5.20 11.44 10.24
CA GLU A 127 -5.43 12.81 10.70
C GLU A 127 -4.22 13.38 11.43
N LYS A 128 -3.59 12.57 12.28
CA LYS A 128 -2.44 12.97 13.10
C LYS A 128 -1.44 11.84 13.31
N LEU A 129 -0.22 12.24 13.67
CA LEU A 129 0.79 11.32 14.20
C LEU A 129 0.47 11.01 15.66
N VAL A 130 0.43 9.72 15.97
CA VAL A 130 0.22 9.21 17.34
C VAL A 130 1.52 8.56 17.80
N PRO A 131 2.14 9.01 18.89
CA PRO A 131 3.35 8.39 19.44
C PRO A 131 3.17 6.89 19.71
N ARG A 132 4.24 6.12 19.51
CA ARG A 132 4.29 4.68 19.71
C ARG A 132 5.66 4.28 20.24
N ASP A 133 5.69 3.22 21.03
CA ASP A 133 6.95 2.57 21.38
C ASP A 133 7.58 1.91 20.14
N VAL A 134 8.90 1.93 20.10
CA VAL A 134 9.70 1.24 19.08
C VAL A 134 9.79 -0.24 19.46
N ASP A 135 9.05 -1.11 18.75
CA ASP A 135 9.16 -2.56 18.97
C ASP A 135 10.54 -3.12 18.58
N THR A 136 10.95 -4.19 19.27
CA THR A 136 12.26 -4.84 19.10
C THR A 136 12.54 -5.19 17.65
N ARG A 137 11.57 -5.77 16.92
CA ARG A 137 11.73 -6.13 15.51
C ARG A 137 12.04 -4.91 14.63
N THR A 138 11.42 -3.76 14.90
CA THR A 138 11.70 -2.52 14.18
C THR A 138 13.10 -2.03 14.50
N ARG A 139 13.48 -2.04 15.77
CA ARG A 139 14.81 -1.63 16.23
C ARG A 139 15.91 -2.45 15.57
N ASP A 140 15.82 -3.78 15.66
CA ASP A 140 16.79 -4.71 15.08
C ASP A 140 16.92 -4.56 13.57
N PHE A 141 15.80 -4.27 12.89
CA PHE A 141 15.82 -4.00 11.45
C PHE A 141 16.52 -2.69 11.13
N LEU A 142 16.25 -1.61 11.87
CA LEU A 142 16.89 -0.31 11.63
C LEU A 142 18.39 -0.36 11.92
N TRP A 143 18.83 -1.07 12.95
CA TRP A 143 20.25 -1.24 13.26
C TRP A 143 21.05 -1.86 12.10
N LYS A 144 20.40 -2.67 11.26
CA LYS A 144 21.02 -3.26 10.06
C LYS A 144 21.03 -2.33 8.85
N LEU A 145 20.26 -1.25 8.89
CA LEU A 145 20.23 -0.26 7.82
C LEU A 145 21.26 0.84 8.13
N PRO A 146 22.13 1.23 7.17
CA PRO A 146 23.02 2.35 7.39
C PRO A 146 22.21 3.67 7.48
N PHE A 147 22.77 4.66 8.17
CA PHE A 147 22.11 5.96 8.33
C PHE A 147 22.10 6.74 7.01
N LYS A 148 20.95 7.30 6.64
CA LYS A 148 20.71 7.95 5.33
C LYS A 148 21.02 7.00 4.16
N HIS A 149 20.61 5.73 4.30
CA HIS A 149 20.83 4.71 3.29
C HIS A 149 20.18 5.10 1.96
N LYS A 150 20.99 5.31 0.93
CA LYS A 150 20.49 5.22 -0.44
C LYS A 150 20.29 3.73 -0.75
N PRO A 151 19.07 3.25 -1.07
CA PRO A 151 18.89 1.89 -1.51
C PRO A 151 19.85 1.62 -2.67
N PRO A 152 20.47 0.43 -2.75
CA PRO A 152 21.35 0.10 -3.84
C PRO A 152 20.62 0.38 -5.16
N VAL A 153 21.30 1.09 -6.07
CA VAL A 153 20.79 1.26 -7.44
C VAL A 153 20.62 -0.15 -7.97
N GLN A 154 19.37 -0.61 -8.08
CA GLN A 154 19.10 -1.91 -8.67
C GLN A 154 19.61 -1.84 -10.09
N THR A 155 20.66 -2.61 -10.38
CA THR A 155 21.06 -2.80 -11.76
C THR A 155 19.84 -3.34 -12.49
N PRO A 156 19.43 -2.74 -13.61
CA PRO A 156 18.26 -3.21 -14.33
C PRO A 156 18.51 -4.66 -14.71
N GLN A 157 17.85 -5.58 -14.00
CA GLN A 157 17.84 -6.97 -14.41
C GLN A 157 17.21 -7.01 -15.79
N LYS A 158 17.80 -7.78 -16.72
CA LYS A 158 17.19 -8.01 -18.03
C LYS A 158 15.79 -8.59 -17.78
N SER A 159 14.78 -7.74 -17.93
CA SER A 159 13.39 -8.12 -17.79
C SER A 159 13.09 -9.15 -18.87
N LYS A 160 12.78 -10.38 -18.47
CA LYS A 160 12.26 -11.38 -19.41
C LYS A 160 10.98 -10.84 -20.04
N THR A 161 10.80 -11.08 -21.33
CA THR A 161 9.51 -10.77 -21.98
C THR A 161 8.42 -11.71 -21.45
N MET A 162 7.15 -11.38 -21.68
CA MET A 162 6.03 -12.21 -21.23
C MET A 162 6.07 -13.60 -21.89
N GLU A 163 6.51 -13.66 -23.14
CA GLU A 163 6.68 -14.88 -23.93
C GLU A 163 7.78 -15.77 -23.32
N GLN A 164 8.92 -15.18 -22.99
CA GLN A 164 10.02 -15.89 -22.32
C GLN A 164 9.62 -16.41 -20.92
N MET A 165 8.74 -15.70 -20.22
CA MET A 165 8.20 -16.19 -18.96
C MET A 165 7.21 -17.34 -19.18
N ARG A 166 6.36 -17.26 -20.21
CA ARG A 166 5.40 -18.32 -20.56
C ARG A 166 6.10 -19.63 -20.93
N GLU A 167 7.13 -19.57 -21.76
CA GLU A 167 7.90 -20.74 -22.19
C GLU A 167 8.59 -21.46 -21.03
N GLY A 168 8.90 -20.73 -19.95
CA GLY A 168 9.57 -21.26 -18.76
C GLY A 168 8.65 -21.77 -17.66
N MET A 169 7.33 -21.74 -17.83
CA MET A 169 6.34 -22.11 -16.80
C MET A 169 5.31 -23.09 -17.33
N ASP A 170 4.87 -24.01 -16.46
CA ASP A 170 3.69 -24.82 -16.71
C ASP A 170 2.41 -23.97 -16.67
N ASP A 171 1.28 -24.56 -17.09
CA ASP A 171 0.00 -23.83 -17.18
C ASP A 171 -0.48 -23.32 -15.83
N ALA A 172 -0.31 -24.12 -14.76
CA ALA A 172 -0.67 -23.72 -13.41
C ALA A 172 0.20 -22.55 -12.90
N GLY A 173 1.51 -22.60 -13.14
CA GLY A 173 2.45 -21.55 -12.81
C GLY A 173 2.16 -20.26 -13.57
N TRP A 174 1.88 -20.37 -14.86
CA TRP A 174 1.49 -19.25 -15.72
C TRP A 174 0.19 -18.59 -15.25
N ASN A 175 -0.83 -19.39 -14.95
CA ASN A 175 -2.13 -18.88 -14.49
C ASN A 175 -2.03 -18.14 -13.15
N ARG A 176 -1.25 -18.67 -12.21
CA ARG A 176 -0.96 -17.97 -10.95
C ARG A 176 -0.23 -16.65 -11.21
N TYR A 177 0.78 -16.65 -12.07
CA TYR A 177 1.52 -15.44 -12.43
C TYR A 177 0.61 -14.39 -13.07
N MET A 178 -0.22 -14.78 -14.04
CA MET A 178 -1.16 -13.87 -14.70
C MET A 178 -2.20 -13.31 -13.73
N GLY A 179 -2.73 -14.13 -12.82
CA GLY A 179 -3.61 -13.67 -11.75
C GLY A 179 -2.96 -12.58 -10.89
N GLU A 180 -1.69 -12.74 -10.51
CA GLU A 180 -0.94 -11.71 -9.78
C GLU A 180 -0.71 -10.43 -10.61
N VAL A 181 -0.40 -10.57 -11.90
CA VAL A 181 -0.21 -9.42 -12.81
C VAL A 181 -1.49 -8.59 -12.92
N VAL A 182 -2.61 -9.25 -13.18
CA VAL A 182 -3.92 -8.59 -13.28
C VAL A 182 -4.32 -7.95 -11.96
N LEU A 183 -4.14 -8.65 -10.84
CA LEU A 183 -4.38 -8.09 -9.50
C LEU A 183 -3.54 -6.83 -9.25
N ARG A 184 -2.26 -6.84 -9.62
CA ARG A 184 -1.40 -5.66 -9.52
C ARG A 184 -1.94 -4.55 -10.42
N LYS A 185 -2.33 -4.82 -11.65
CA LYS A 185 -2.90 -3.77 -12.54
C LYS A 185 -4.17 -3.15 -11.97
N LEU A 186 -5.07 -3.93 -11.37
CA LEU A 186 -6.22 -3.42 -10.63
C LEU A 186 -5.81 -2.54 -9.43
N GLN A 187 -4.81 -2.98 -8.66
CA GLN A 187 -4.28 -2.26 -7.51
C GLN A 187 -3.61 -0.94 -7.89
N TYR A 188 -2.79 -0.94 -8.93
CA TYR A 188 -2.11 0.23 -9.50
C TYR A 188 -3.01 1.06 -10.40
N LYS A 189 -4.25 0.60 -10.66
CA LYS A 189 -5.22 1.26 -11.53
C LYS A 189 -4.67 1.46 -12.96
N LYS A 190 -4.01 0.45 -13.50
CA LYS A 190 -3.40 0.47 -14.85
C LYS A 190 -4.30 -0.21 -15.88
N LYS A 191 -4.22 0.23 -17.13
CA LYS A 191 -4.92 -0.42 -18.25
C LYS A 191 -4.38 -1.85 -18.49
N PRO A 192 -5.26 -2.81 -18.82
CA PRO A 192 -4.83 -4.15 -19.18
C PRO A 192 -4.12 -4.13 -20.54
N SER A 193 -3.10 -4.98 -20.71
CA SER A 193 -2.50 -5.27 -22.02
C SER A 193 -3.36 -6.29 -22.78
N THR A 194 -3.03 -6.51 -24.05
CA THR A 194 -3.68 -7.56 -24.86
C THR A 194 -3.56 -8.95 -24.22
N VAL A 195 -2.39 -9.28 -23.66
CA VAL A 195 -2.14 -10.56 -22.98
C VAL A 195 -3.04 -10.73 -21.76
N ASP A 196 -3.21 -9.69 -20.94
CA ASP A 196 -4.10 -9.77 -19.77
C ASP A 196 -5.54 -10.01 -20.18
N ARG A 197 -5.98 -9.34 -21.26
CA ARG A 197 -7.35 -9.46 -21.79
C ARG A 197 -7.63 -10.87 -22.30
N SER A 198 -6.72 -11.42 -23.12
CA SER A 198 -6.86 -12.79 -23.62
C SER A 198 -6.91 -13.78 -22.46
N TRP A 199 -5.97 -13.69 -21.52
CA TRP A 199 -5.94 -14.58 -20.36
C TRP A 199 -7.22 -14.53 -19.52
N ALA A 200 -7.72 -13.32 -19.22
CA ALA A 200 -8.93 -13.16 -18.41
C ALA A 200 -10.20 -13.69 -19.09
N LYS A 201 -10.25 -13.67 -20.43
CA LYS A 201 -11.36 -14.26 -21.22
C LYS A 201 -11.27 -15.77 -21.31
N GLU A 202 -10.05 -16.31 -21.43
CA GLU A 202 -9.80 -17.76 -21.48
C GLU A 202 -9.99 -18.42 -20.11
N HIS A 203 -9.77 -17.68 -19.02
CA HIS A 203 -9.87 -18.15 -17.63
C HIS A 203 -10.78 -17.25 -16.78
N PRO A 204 -12.08 -17.17 -17.09
CA PRO A 204 -13.00 -16.25 -16.41
C PRO A 204 -13.21 -16.63 -14.93
N ASP A 205 -13.06 -17.90 -14.57
CA ASP A 205 -13.07 -18.43 -13.21
C ASP A 205 -11.88 -17.95 -12.37
N LEU A 206 -10.67 -17.97 -12.94
CA LEU A 206 -9.47 -17.44 -12.27
C LEU A 206 -9.52 -15.92 -12.15
N PHE A 207 -10.02 -15.23 -13.18
CA PHE A 207 -10.26 -13.79 -13.11
C PHE A 207 -11.28 -13.45 -12.02
N TYR A 208 -12.30 -14.30 -11.82
CA TYR A 208 -13.26 -14.13 -10.73
C TYR A 208 -12.57 -14.13 -9.37
N ASP A 209 -11.64 -15.05 -9.14
CA ASP A 209 -10.89 -15.12 -7.87
C ASP A 209 -10.02 -13.88 -7.65
N VAL A 210 -9.38 -13.38 -8.70
CA VAL A 210 -8.63 -12.10 -8.68
C VAL A 210 -9.55 -10.95 -8.25
N MET A 211 -10.74 -10.87 -8.84
CA MET A 211 -11.71 -9.82 -8.52
C MET A 211 -12.28 -9.96 -7.11
N GLN A 212 -12.51 -11.17 -6.62
CA GLN A 212 -12.93 -11.39 -5.24
C GLN A 212 -11.86 -10.93 -4.25
N GLN A 213 -10.60 -11.32 -4.48
CA GLN A 213 -9.48 -10.89 -3.66
C GLN A 213 -9.36 -9.36 -3.64
N TYR A 214 -9.44 -8.73 -4.80
CA TYR A 214 -9.32 -7.29 -4.93
C TYR A 214 -10.48 -6.55 -4.24
N THR A 215 -11.73 -6.92 -4.54
CA THR A 215 -12.91 -6.24 -3.97
C THR A 215 -13.04 -6.47 -2.47
N ALA A 216 -12.69 -7.65 -1.96
CA ALA A 216 -12.60 -7.91 -0.52
C ALA A 216 -11.58 -6.98 0.15
N GLN A 217 -10.42 -6.76 -0.47
CA GLN A 217 -9.42 -5.81 0.04
C GLN A 217 -9.98 -4.37 0.08
N GLN A 218 -10.67 -3.93 -0.98
CA GLN A 218 -11.26 -2.59 -1.04
C GLN A 218 -12.30 -2.40 0.07
N ARG A 219 -13.23 -3.35 0.22
CA ARG A 219 -14.29 -3.32 1.25
C ARG A 219 -13.71 -3.33 2.67
N TRP A 220 -12.73 -4.18 2.94
CA TRP A 220 -12.06 -4.25 4.25
C TRP A 220 -11.50 -2.89 4.68
N HIS A 221 -11.00 -2.12 3.72
CA HIS A 221 -10.46 -0.78 3.95
C HIS A 221 -11.48 0.35 3.74
N LYS A 222 -12.75 0.03 3.48
CA LYS A 222 -13.82 0.99 3.18
C LYS A 222 -13.46 1.94 2.03
N LEU A 223 -12.77 1.40 1.03
CA LEU A 223 -12.41 2.12 -0.18
C LEU A 223 -13.55 2.06 -1.19
N GLU A 224 -13.76 3.15 -1.91
CA GLU A 224 -14.77 3.20 -2.95
C GLU A 224 -14.37 2.32 -4.14
N LEU A 225 -15.32 1.50 -4.56
CA LEU A 225 -15.22 0.73 -5.79
C LEU A 225 -15.62 1.61 -6.98
N PRO A 226 -14.80 1.67 -8.04
CA PRO A 226 -15.22 2.16 -9.34
C PRO A 226 -16.52 1.52 -9.86
N PRO A 227 -17.30 2.22 -10.71
CA PRO A 227 -18.58 1.74 -11.24
C PRO A 227 -18.53 0.32 -11.83
N SER A 228 -17.54 0.03 -12.68
CA SER A 228 -17.37 -1.30 -13.29
C SER A 228 -17.21 -2.41 -12.24
N GLN A 229 -16.60 -2.10 -11.11
CA GLN A 229 -16.34 -3.04 -10.03
C GLN A 229 -17.53 -3.16 -9.07
N LYS A 230 -18.33 -2.10 -8.92
CA LYS A 230 -19.64 -2.16 -8.25
C LYS A 230 -20.58 -3.06 -9.04
N GLN A 231 -20.68 -2.85 -10.35
CA GLN A 231 -21.44 -3.72 -11.24
C GLN A 231 -20.96 -5.16 -11.16
N TRP A 232 -19.64 -5.38 -11.17
CA TRP A 232 -19.08 -6.69 -10.90
C TRP A 232 -19.63 -7.23 -9.57
N VAL A 233 -19.48 -6.52 -8.46
CA VAL A 233 -19.94 -6.98 -7.14
C VAL A 233 -21.43 -7.32 -7.09
N GLU A 234 -22.28 -6.53 -7.73
CA GLU A 234 -23.74 -6.60 -7.66
C GLU A 234 -24.35 -7.63 -8.62
N ALA A 235 -23.62 -7.99 -9.68
CA ALA A 235 -24.09 -8.96 -10.65
C ALA A 235 -24.38 -10.32 -9.99
N GLN A 236 -25.54 -10.90 -10.32
CA GLN A 236 -25.81 -12.31 -10.06
C GLN A 236 -24.86 -13.12 -10.93
N LYS A 237 -23.94 -13.84 -10.29
CA LYS A 237 -22.95 -14.66 -10.98
C LYS A 237 -23.20 -16.09 -10.61
N ASP A 238 -23.60 -16.88 -11.58
CA ASP A 238 -23.47 -18.31 -11.48
C ASP A 238 -22.08 -18.70 -12.00
N ARG A 239 -21.27 -19.35 -11.16
CA ARG A 239 -19.98 -19.93 -11.61
C ARG A 239 -20.20 -20.99 -12.69
N GLY A 240 -21.39 -21.57 -12.78
CA GLY A 240 -21.77 -22.57 -13.78
C GLY A 240 -22.17 -22.01 -15.15
N ASP A 241 -22.32 -20.69 -15.30
CA ASP A 241 -22.61 -20.05 -16.59
C ASP A 241 -21.43 -19.15 -17.03
N PRO A 242 -20.50 -19.68 -17.85
CA PRO A 242 -19.35 -18.93 -18.36
C PRO A 242 -19.73 -17.69 -19.18
N SER A 243 -20.91 -17.70 -19.83
CA SER A 243 -21.30 -16.61 -20.73
C SER A 243 -21.56 -15.31 -19.99
N THR A 244 -22.30 -15.39 -18.87
CA THR A 244 -22.54 -14.25 -17.98
C THR A 244 -21.24 -13.73 -17.37
N LEU A 245 -20.32 -14.63 -17.01
CA LEU A 245 -19.04 -14.24 -16.42
C LEU A 245 -18.13 -13.51 -17.42
N VAL A 246 -18.01 -14.02 -18.65
CA VAL A 246 -17.18 -13.40 -19.71
C VAL A 246 -17.65 -11.98 -20.04
N ALA A 247 -18.97 -11.75 -20.11
CA ALA A 247 -19.50 -10.40 -20.35
C ALA A 247 -19.09 -9.41 -19.24
N LEU A 248 -19.08 -9.84 -17.97
CA LEU A 248 -18.64 -9.03 -16.84
C LEU A 248 -17.12 -8.80 -16.84
N VAL A 249 -16.33 -9.79 -17.29
CA VAL A 249 -14.88 -9.64 -17.48
C VAL A 249 -14.60 -8.49 -18.45
N ASP A 250 -15.29 -8.44 -19.58
CA ASP A 250 -15.12 -7.38 -20.57
C ASP A 250 -15.45 -5.99 -20.01
N VAL A 251 -16.56 -5.86 -19.29
CA VAL A 251 -16.94 -4.59 -18.62
C VAL A 251 -15.83 -4.11 -17.68
N VAL A 252 -15.26 -4.99 -16.85
CA VAL A 252 -14.18 -4.61 -15.93
C VAL A 252 -12.92 -4.23 -16.70
N LEU A 253 -12.50 -5.02 -17.68
CA LEU A 253 -11.26 -4.79 -18.43
C LEU A 253 -11.31 -3.50 -19.28
N ASP A 254 -12.46 -3.17 -19.85
CA ASP A 254 -12.65 -1.95 -20.65
C ASP A 254 -12.62 -0.67 -19.82
N ASN A 255 -13.03 -0.77 -18.56
CA ASN A 255 -13.03 0.37 -17.64
C ASN A 255 -11.77 0.44 -16.77
N MET A 256 -11.01 -0.65 -16.66
CA MET A 256 -9.80 -0.71 -15.84
C MET A 256 -8.76 0.32 -16.29
N GLY A 257 -8.43 1.24 -15.37
CA GLY A 257 -7.47 2.32 -15.60
C GLY A 257 -8.02 3.55 -16.33
N ASN A 258 -9.30 3.56 -16.73
CA ASN A 258 -9.97 4.72 -17.33
C ASN A 258 -10.83 5.48 -16.31
N GLU A 259 -11.40 4.79 -15.32
CA GLU A 259 -12.33 5.37 -14.32
C GLU A 259 -11.68 6.35 -13.31
N ILE A 260 -10.42 6.74 -13.50
CA ILE A 260 -9.68 7.67 -12.62
C ILE A 260 -9.27 8.95 -13.37
N ASP A 261 -9.58 9.04 -14.66
CA ASP A 261 -9.19 10.17 -15.53
C ASP A 261 -9.95 11.48 -15.25
N GLY A 262 -10.72 11.54 -14.17
CA GLY A 262 -11.31 12.78 -13.68
C GLY A 262 -10.30 13.81 -13.16
N GLU A 263 -9.10 13.42 -12.68
CA GLU A 263 -8.19 14.40 -12.04
C GLU A 263 -6.70 14.02 -11.84
N GLN A 264 -6.24 12.81 -12.20
CA GLN A 264 -4.99 12.27 -11.60
C GLN A 264 -3.92 11.66 -12.52
N SER A 265 -4.11 11.50 -13.84
CA SER A 265 -3.24 10.57 -14.60
C SER A 265 -1.97 11.14 -15.27
N ALA A 266 -1.76 12.45 -15.41
CA ALA A 266 -0.75 12.93 -16.38
C ALA A 266 0.70 13.15 -15.87
N LEU A 267 0.99 13.15 -14.55
CA LEU A 267 2.28 13.71 -14.07
C LEU A 267 3.28 12.73 -13.43
N CYS A 268 2.93 11.46 -13.24
CA CYS A 268 3.82 10.51 -12.52
C CYS A 268 4.67 9.60 -13.41
N SER A 269 4.70 9.85 -14.72
CA SER A 269 5.56 9.13 -15.69
C SER A 269 6.86 9.83 -16.07
N GLU A 270 7.08 11.11 -15.72
CA GLU A 270 8.22 11.89 -16.26
C GLU A 270 9.45 12.05 -15.35
N ALA A 271 9.44 11.56 -14.10
CA ALA A 271 10.52 11.81 -13.15
C ALA A 271 11.79 10.93 -13.31
N THR A 272 11.96 10.21 -14.43
CA THR A 272 13.21 9.48 -14.74
C THR A 272 13.64 9.76 -16.17
N GLY A 273 14.11 10.99 -16.43
CA GLY A 273 14.53 11.38 -17.77
C GLY A 273 15.29 12.69 -17.83
N THR A 274 16.11 13.05 -16.83
CA THR A 274 17.01 14.19 -16.98
C THR A 274 18.19 13.79 -17.88
N LYS A 275 17.98 13.93 -19.17
CA LYS A 275 19.02 13.90 -20.21
C LYS A 275 19.94 15.09 -19.92
N ARG A 276 21.09 14.85 -19.29
CA ARG A 276 22.13 15.85 -19.09
C ARG A 276 22.69 16.21 -20.47
N GLU A 277 22.28 17.36 -20.96
CA GLU A 277 22.78 17.99 -22.17
C GLU A 277 24.25 18.40 -21.91
N GLU A 278 25.20 17.69 -22.51
CA GLU A 278 26.60 18.11 -22.57
C GLU A 278 26.69 19.31 -23.52
N ARG A 279 26.73 20.52 -22.97
CA ARG A 279 27.26 21.69 -23.68
C ARG A 279 28.76 21.74 -23.47
N GLY A 280 29.48 21.69 -24.59
CA GLY A 280 30.93 21.69 -24.66
C GLY A 280 31.59 22.98 -24.21
N GLY A 281 32.87 22.86 -23.90
CA GLY A 281 33.83 23.95 -23.82
C GLY A 281 35.08 23.55 -24.61
N ILE A 282 35.14 24.00 -25.85
CA ILE A 282 36.37 24.12 -26.63
C ILE A 282 37.16 25.25 -25.98
N LEU A 283 38.42 25.00 -25.62
CA LEU A 283 39.42 26.06 -25.51
C LEU A 283 40.69 25.60 -26.23
N GLN A 284 41.12 26.47 -27.13
CA GLN A 284 42.41 26.48 -27.81
C GLN A 284 43.56 26.70 -26.81
#